data_AF-A0A2D9IA07-F1
#
_entry.id   AF-A0A2D9IA07-F1
#
_cell.length_a   1.000
_cell.length_b   1.000
_cell.length_c   1.000
_cell.angle_alpha   90.00
_cell.angle_beta   90.00
_cell.angle_gamma   90.00
#
_symmetry.space_group_name_H-M   'P 1'
#
loop_
_entity.id
_entity.type
_entity.pdbx_description
1 polymer ?
#
loop_
_entity_poly.entity_id
_entity_poly.type
_entity_poly.pdbx_seq_one_letter_code
_entity_poly.pdbx_strand_id
1 'polypeptide(L)'
;TAKEIKKYIRYIADWRLGQLGLQPIYMIDEHPLPWLAPLLNGVEHANFFEQRATEYSKGATKGDWNTVWSTFDKRTKAKAANEVDGAEDDGPGLFGDDAGGVQAAE
;
A
#
# COMPACT_ATOMS: atom_id res chain seq x y z
N THR A 1 -30.56 7.17 3.92
CA THR A 1 -31.89 7.20 3.25
C THR A 1 -32.27 8.63 2.87
N ALA A 2 -33.21 8.85 1.94
CA ALA A 2 -33.61 10.20 1.51
C ALA A 2 -34.13 11.08 2.68
N LYS A 3 -34.77 10.48 3.69
CA LYS A 3 -35.22 11.19 4.89
C LYS A 3 -34.05 11.71 5.73
N GLU A 4 -33.02 10.90 5.93
CA GLU A 4 -31.80 11.29 6.66
C GLU A 4 -31.04 12.41 5.95
N ILE A 5 -30.95 12.36 4.61
CA ILE A 5 -30.33 13.45 3.83
C ILE A 5 -31.11 14.75 3.99
N LYS A 6 -32.46 14.73 3.94
CA LYS A 6 -33.26 15.92 4.21
C LYS A 6 -33.05 16.46 5.62
N LYS A 7 -32.92 15.58 6.63
CA LYS A 7 -32.60 15.98 8.00
C LYS A 7 -31.21 16.62 8.09
N TYR A 8 -30.22 16.07 7.37
CA TYR A 8 -28.87 16.63 7.29
C TYR A 8 -28.82 18.01 6.64
N ILE A 9 -29.56 18.23 5.54
CA ILE A 9 -29.66 19.55 4.90
C ILE A 9 -30.19 20.60 5.89
N ARG A 10 -31.23 20.25 6.67
CA ARG A 10 -31.81 21.13 7.69
C ARG A 10 -30.85 21.39 8.86
N TYR A 11 -30.14 20.36 9.32
CA TYR A 11 -29.10 20.49 10.34
C TYR A 11 -28.00 21.47 9.91
N ILE A 12 -27.49 21.34 8.68
CA ILE A 12 -26.49 22.28 8.15
C ILE A 12 -27.05 23.68 7.98
N ALA A 13 -28.31 23.83 7.57
CA ALA A 13 -28.92 25.14 7.43
C ALA A 13 -28.90 25.91 8.76
N ASP A 14 -29.32 25.27 9.86
CA ASP A 14 -29.28 25.87 11.20
C ASP A 14 -27.85 26.19 11.64
N TRP A 15 -26.91 25.29 11.37
CA TRP A 15 -25.49 25.53 11.67
C TRP A 15 -24.94 26.76 10.92
N ARG A 16 -25.29 26.94 9.63
CA ARG A 16 -24.91 28.12 8.84
C ARG A 16 -25.59 29.39 9.32
N LEU A 17 -26.86 29.31 9.74
CA LEU A 17 -27.57 30.45 10.34
C LEU A 17 -26.88 30.90 11.64
N GLY A 18 -26.44 29.95 12.48
CA GLY A 18 -25.65 30.25 13.68
C GLY A 18 -24.34 30.97 13.38
N GLN A 19 -23.63 30.60 12.31
CA GLN A 19 -22.42 31.30 11.85
C GLN A 19 -22.68 32.76 11.44
N LEU A 20 -23.92 33.09 11.04
CA LEU A 20 -24.35 34.44 10.67
C LEU A 20 -25.01 35.19 11.84
N GLY A 21 -25.08 34.60 13.04
CA GLY A 21 -25.77 35.17 14.20
C GLY A 21 -27.30 35.18 14.08
N LEU A 22 -27.85 34.42 13.15
CA LEU A 22 -29.29 34.28 12.93
C LEU A 22 -29.86 33.14 13.78
N GLN A 23 -31.17 33.23 14.09
CA GLN A 23 -31.85 32.19 14.84
C GLN A 23 -32.05 30.93 13.98
N PRO A 24 -31.86 29.73 14.54
CA PRO A 24 -32.13 28.47 13.85
C PRO A 24 -33.62 28.31 13.53
N ILE A 25 -33.93 27.62 12.43
CA ILE A 25 -35.30 27.43 11.92
C ILE A 25 -35.79 26.01 12.19
N TYR A 26 -34.92 25.02 12.02
CA TYR A 26 -35.32 23.61 12.06
C TYR A 26 -35.08 22.94 13.42
N MET A 27 -34.35 23.59 14.32
CA MET A 27 -34.08 23.16 15.70
C MET A 27 -33.54 21.73 15.75
N ILE A 28 -32.58 21.42 14.88
CA ILE A 28 -31.93 20.11 14.84
C ILE A 28 -30.58 20.21 15.52
N ASP A 29 -30.49 19.70 16.74
CA ASP A 29 -29.26 19.77 17.54
C ASP A 29 -28.28 18.63 17.22
N GLU A 30 -28.81 17.45 16.87
CA GLU A 30 -28.00 16.24 16.66
C GLU A 30 -27.67 16.01 15.18
N HIS A 31 -26.39 15.73 14.90
CA HIS A 31 -25.90 15.45 13.55
C HIS A 31 -26.51 14.13 13.02
N PRO A 32 -27.39 14.17 12.00
CA PRO A 32 -28.19 13.00 11.61
C PRO A 32 -27.43 11.93 10.79
N LEU A 33 -26.19 12.22 10.37
CA LEU A 33 -25.32 11.31 9.61
C LEU A 33 -23.93 11.17 10.28
N PRO A 34 -23.81 10.46 11.40
CA PRO A 34 -22.56 10.44 12.19
C PRO A 34 -21.36 9.87 11.43
N TRP A 35 -21.58 9.00 10.43
CA TRP A 35 -20.54 8.44 9.56
C TRP A 35 -19.93 9.45 8.58
N LEU A 36 -20.57 10.60 8.36
CA LEU A 36 -20.12 11.57 7.36
C LEU A 36 -18.91 12.39 7.83
N ALA A 37 -18.85 12.72 9.12
CA ALA A 37 -17.74 13.52 9.65
C ALA A 37 -16.38 12.79 9.54
N PRO A 38 -16.26 11.48 9.86
CA PRO A 38 -15.05 10.72 9.57
C PRO A 38 -14.69 10.63 8.08
N LEU A 39 -15.70 10.62 7.20
CA LEU A 39 -15.46 10.56 5.75
C LEU A 39 -14.90 11.89 5.21
N LEU A 40 -15.38 13.02 5.72
CA LEU A 40 -14.93 14.36 5.32
C LEU A 40 -13.59 14.77 5.95
N ASN A 41 -13.30 14.26 7.15
CA ASN A 41 -12.07 14.58 7.89
C ASN A 41 -11.03 13.44 7.85
N GLY A 42 -11.34 12.35 7.14
CA GLY A 42 -10.46 11.18 7.05
C GLY A 42 -9.19 11.50 6.25
N VAL A 43 -8.09 10.83 6.60
CA VAL A 43 -6.87 10.89 5.78
C VAL A 43 -7.16 10.19 4.47
N GLU A 44 -7.04 10.91 3.36
CA GLU A 44 -7.11 10.34 2.03
C GLU A 44 -5.84 9.51 1.78
N HIS A 45 -5.96 8.19 1.89
CA HIS A 45 -4.95 7.27 1.41
C HIS A 45 -5.22 6.97 -0.06
N ALA A 46 -4.32 7.42 -0.94
CA ALA A 46 -4.39 7.06 -2.35
C ALA A 46 -4.34 5.54 -2.49
N ASN A 47 -5.27 4.98 -3.27
CA ASN A 47 -5.24 3.55 -3.56
C ASN A 47 -4.05 3.21 -4.46
N PHE A 48 -3.64 1.93 -4.47
CA PHE A 48 -2.54 1.45 -5.32
C PHE A 48 -2.67 2.00 -6.75
N PHE A 49 -3.84 1.91 -7.39
CA PHE A 49 -4.08 2.36 -8.77
C PHE A 49 -4.06 3.88 -9.01
N GLU A 50 -3.96 4.69 -7.96
CA GLU A 50 -3.98 6.15 -8.04
C GLU A 50 -2.56 6.74 -8.06
N GLN A 51 -1.53 5.96 -7.72
CA GLN A 51 -0.14 6.39 -7.74
C GLN A 51 0.52 6.20 -9.11
N ARG A 52 1.54 7.01 -9.43
CA ARG A 52 2.24 6.89 -10.72
C ARG A 52 3.07 5.61 -10.77
N ALA A 53 3.22 5.03 -11.97
CA ALA A 53 3.95 3.78 -12.23
C ALA A 53 5.36 3.73 -11.60
N THR A 54 6.03 4.88 -11.46
CA THR A 54 7.37 5.01 -10.90
C THR A 54 7.43 4.89 -9.38
N GLU A 55 6.32 5.07 -8.67
CA GLU A 55 6.23 5.01 -7.20
C GLU A 55 5.97 3.59 -6.67
N TYR A 56 5.63 2.63 -7.55
CA TYR A 56 5.50 1.21 -7.20
C TYR A 56 6.85 0.50 -7.02
N SER A 57 7.96 1.10 -7.43
CA SER A 57 9.30 0.49 -7.36
C SER A 57 9.93 0.58 -5.96
N LYS A 58 9.13 0.45 -4.89
CA LYS A 58 9.67 0.23 -3.55
C LYS A 58 9.97 -1.26 -3.37
N GLY A 59 11.23 -1.62 -3.57
CA GLY A 59 11.72 -2.99 -3.41
C GLY A 59 12.12 -3.68 -4.71
N ALA A 60 12.73 -2.98 -5.67
CA ALA A 60 13.42 -3.65 -6.77
C ALA A 60 14.43 -4.65 -6.19
N THR A 61 14.43 -5.87 -6.72
CA THR A 61 15.38 -6.91 -6.33
C THR A 61 16.81 -6.38 -6.50
N LYS A 62 17.66 -6.58 -5.48
CA LYS A 62 19.08 -6.21 -5.56
C LYS A 62 19.79 -7.21 -6.49
N GLY A 63 20.54 -6.70 -7.46
CA GLY A 63 21.35 -7.52 -8.36
C GLY A 63 21.56 -6.84 -9.71
N ASP A 64 22.71 -7.10 -10.34
CA ASP A 64 22.96 -6.69 -11.71
C ASP A 64 22.42 -7.75 -12.67
N TRP A 65 21.51 -7.34 -13.54
CA TRP A 65 20.87 -8.22 -14.51
C TRP A 65 21.90 -8.87 -15.46
N ASN A 66 23.01 -8.19 -15.77
CA ASN A 66 24.06 -8.74 -16.62
C ASN A 66 24.80 -9.92 -15.96
N THR A 67 24.79 -9.99 -14.63
CA THR A 67 25.50 -11.02 -13.87
C THR A 67 24.72 -12.35 -13.78
N VAL A 68 23.40 -12.32 -13.99
CA VAL A 68 22.50 -13.49 -13.90
C VAL A 68 22.92 -14.61 -14.88
N TRP A 69 23.21 -14.25 -16.13
CA TRP A 69 23.61 -15.23 -17.15
C TRP A 69 24.98 -15.84 -16.88
N SER A 70 25.92 -15.05 -16.36
CA SER A 70 27.26 -15.57 -16.03
C SER A 70 27.25 -16.62 -14.92
N THR A 71 26.32 -16.50 -13.97
CA THR A 71 26.14 -17.47 -12.87
C THR A 71 25.48 -18.74 -13.39
N PHE A 72 24.49 -18.58 -14.28
CA PHE A 72 23.84 -19.70 -14.96
C PHE A 72 24.85 -20.51 -15.78
N ASP A 73 25.61 -19.86 -16.68
CA ASP A 73 26.62 -20.51 -17.51
C ASP A 73 27.70 -21.23 -16.71
N LYS A 74 28.15 -20.63 -15.59
CA LYS A 74 29.07 -21.29 -14.66
C LYS A 74 28.47 -22.55 -14.07
N ARG A 75 27.18 -22.54 -13.70
CA ARG A 75 26.48 -23.73 -13.18
C ARG A 75 26.27 -24.79 -14.27
N THR A 76 25.90 -24.42 -15.49
CA THR A 76 25.74 -25.37 -16.60
C THR A 76 27.07 -26.02 -16.94
N LYS A 77 28.15 -25.23 -16.98
CA LYS A 77 29.50 -25.73 -17.22
C LYS A 77 29.99 -26.63 -16.08
N ALA A 78 29.71 -26.27 -14.82
CA ALA A 78 30.02 -27.10 -13.66
C ALA A 78 29.22 -28.41 -13.65
N LYS A 79 27.93 -28.40 -14.03
CA LYS A 79 27.11 -29.61 -14.17
C LYS A 79 27.58 -30.50 -15.32
N ALA A 80 27.88 -29.94 -16.49
CA ALA A 80 28.44 -30.69 -17.62
C ALA A 80 29.82 -31.28 -17.29
N ALA A 81 30.59 -30.64 -16.40
CA ALA A 81 31.85 -31.16 -15.90
C ALA A 81 31.68 -32.23 -14.80
N ASN A 82 30.52 -32.30 -14.14
CA ASN A 82 30.25 -33.17 -12.99
C ASN A 82 29.26 -34.33 -13.30
N GLU A 83 28.83 -34.49 -14.56
CA GLU A 83 27.98 -35.59 -15.05
C GLU A 83 28.72 -36.95 -15.13
N VAL A 84 29.60 -37.26 -14.17
CA VAL A 84 30.21 -38.59 -14.02
C VAL A 84 29.94 -39.24 -12.66
N ASP A 85 29.55 -38.53 -11.61
CA ASP A 85 29.18 -39.21 -10.36
C ASP A 85 28.02 -38.50 -9.66
N GLY A 86 26.96 -39.28 -9.36
CA GLY A 86 25.81 -38.81 -8.61
C GLY A 86 26.21 -38.37 -7.21
N ALA A 87 26.03 -37.09 -6.91
CA ALA A 87 26.22 -36.54 -5.58
C ALA A 87 25.21 -35.42 -5.32
N GLU A 88 24.72 -35.40 -4.08
CA GLU A 88 23.72 -34.48 -3.51
C GLU A 88 24.07 -33.00 -3.75
N ASP A 89 23.07 -32.18 -4.11
CA ASP A 89 23.20 -30.74 -4.46
C ASP A 89 23.32 -29.89 -3.18
N ASP A 90 24.45 -29.98 -2.46
CA ASP A 90 24.82 -29.08 -1.34
C ASP A 90 25.61 -27.84 -1.82
N GLY A 91 25.20 -27.26 -2.96
CA GLY A 91 25.79 -26.04 -3.50
C GLY A 91 25.04 -24.78 -3.02
N PRO A 92 25.71 -23.61 -2.89
CA PRO A 92 25.05 -22.38 -2.44
C PRO A 92 23.83 -22.09 -3.34
N GLY A 93 22.70 -21.77 -2.69
CA GLY A 93 21.42 -21.57 -3.36
C GLY A 93 21.48 -20.52 -4.47
N LEU A 94 20.50 -20.57 -5.38
CA LEU A 94 20.37 -19.66 -6.53
C LEU A 94 20.41 -18.17 -6.15
N PHE A 95 20.07 -17.88 -4.90
CA PHE A 95 20.30 -16.61 -4.23
C PHE A 95 21.30 -16.92 -3.12
N GLY A 96 22.57 -16.59 -3.35
CA GLY A 96 23.68 -17.02 -2.49
C GLY A 96 23.37 -16.82 -1.00
N ASP A 97 23.95 -17.71 -0.17
CA ASP A 97 23.83 -17.72 1.30
C ASP A 97 24.52 -16.51 1.95
N ASP A 98 24.12 -15.30 1.56
CA ASP A 98 24.42 -14.09 2.28
C ASP A 98 23.36 -13.96 3.39
N ALA A 99 23.70 -14.52 4.54
CA ALA A 99 23.08 -14.20 5.82
C ALA A 99 23.35 -12.71 6.17
N GLY A 100 22.82 -11.80 5.36
CA GLY A 100 22.78 -10.37 5.61
C GLY A 100 21.53 -10.06 6.42
N GLY A 101 21.71 -9.94 7.74
CA GLY A 101 20.65 -9.72 8.71
C GLY A 101 19.60 -8.70 8.28
N VAL A 102 18.33 -9.09 8.43
CA VAL A 102 17.19 -8.17 8.41
C VAL A 102 17.34 -7.23 9.59
N GLN A 103 17.88 -6.04 9.36
CA GLN A 103 17.68 -4.93 10.28
C GLN A 103 16.36 -4.26 9.88
N ALA A 104 15.31 -4.64 10.61
CA ALA A 104 14.04 -3.93 10.61
C ALA A 104 14.31 -2.48 11.04
N ALA A 105 13.98 -1.53 10.19
CA ALA A 105 13.89 -0.12 10.57
C ALA A 105 12.52 0.10 11.20
N GLU A 106 12.51 0.51 12.48
CA GLU A 106 11.41 1.25 13.09
C GLU A 106 11.24 2.63 12.45
#